data_AF-A0A7V9ZQE2-F1
#
_entry.id   AF-A0A7V9ZQE2-F1
#
_cell.length_a   1.000
_cell.length_b   1.000
_cell.length_c   1.000
_cell.angle_alpha   90.00
_cell.angle_beta   90.00
_cell.angle_gamma   90.00
#
_symmetry.space_group_name_H-M   'P 1'
#
loop_
_entity.id
_entity.type
_entity.pdbx_description
1 polymer ?
#
loop_
_entity_poly.entity_id
_entity_poly.type
_entity_poly.pdbx_seq_one_letter_code
_entity_poly.pdbx_strand_id
1 'polypeptide(L)'
;MGDHGSTSEREREARDAGSAERLIVSVFGVDHPGIVAGVSQVLAEAGCSIIDINQTVVHGKFAMIIIADMSGARESATALKDRFRNAGGQLGVRIYAQREDIFNAMHRI
;
A
#
# COMPACT_ATOMS: atom_id res chain seq x y z
N MET A 1 7.52 -34.69 28.95
CA MET A 1 6.62 -34.73 27.77
C MET A 1 5.67 -33.54 27.92
N GLY A 2 6.04 -32.39 27.37
CA GLY A 2 5.29 -31.14 27.50
C GLY A 2 5.58 -30.33 26.25
N ASP A 3 4.51 -30.06 25.53
CA ASP A 3 4.45 -29.50 24.18
C ASP A 3 5.11 -28.10 24.08
N HIS A 4 5.99 -27.92 23.11
CA HIS A 4 6.68 -26.66 22.78
C HIS A 4 6.25 -26.09 21.41
N GLY A 5 5.10 -26.50 20.86
CA GLY A 5 4.68 -26.13 19.50
C GLY A 5 3.83 -24.86 19.32
N SER A 6 3.25 -24.27 20.36
CA SER A 6 2.07 -23.38 20.18
C SER A 6 2.33 -21.88 19.92
N THR A 7 3.58 -21.40 19.99
CA THR A 7 3.89 -19.96 19.82
C THR A 7 4.12 -19.56 18.35
N SER A 8 4.59 -20.46 17.48
CA SER A 8 4.94 -20.11 16.10
C SER A 8 3.77 -20.04 15.12
N GLU A 9 2.64 -20.68 15.44
CA GLU A 9 1.45 -20.73 14.56
C GLU A 9 0.62 -19.43 14.64
N ARG A 10 0.43 -18.87 15.85
CA ARG A 10 -0.29 -17.61 16.04
C ARG A 10 0.41 -16.40 15.39
N GLU A 11 1.74 -16.41 15.35
CA GLU A 11 2.52 -15.36 14.67
C GLU A 11 2.50 -15.49 13.14
N ARG A 12 2.22 -16.68 12.59
CA ARG A 12 2.07 -16.89 11.14
C ARG A 12 0.68 -16.48 10.67
N GLU A 13 -0.37 -16.80 11.42
CA GLU A 13 -1.75 -16.36 11.11
C GLU A 13 -1.91 -14.84 11.17
N ALA A 14 -1.26 -14.16 12.12
CA ALA A 14 -1.27 -12.70 12.19
C ALA A 14 -0.54 -12.02 11.01
N ARG A 15 0.50 -12.66 10.44
CA ARG A 15 1.20 -12.15 9.26
C ARG A 15 0.38 -12.29 7.98
N ASP A 16 -0.45 -13.33 7.89
CA ASP A 16 -1.29 -13.62 6.72
C ASP A 16 -2.65 -12.87 6.78
N ALA A 17 -3.25 -12.75 7.97
CA ALA A 17 -4.44 -11.93 8.20
C ALA A 17 -4.17 -10.44 7.93
N GLY A 18 -2.95 -9.97 8.26
CA GLY A 18 -2.52 -8.60 7.97
C GLY A 18 -2.40 -8.28 6.48
N SER A 19 -2.40 -9.26 5.58
CA SER A 19 -2.31 -9.02 4.12
C SER A 19 -3.65 -8.56 3.52
N ALA A 20 -4.78 -9.01 4.06
CA ALA A 20 -6.10 -8.61 3.58
C ALA A 20 -6.42 -7.14 3.85
N GLU A 21 -5.74 -6.55 4.84
CA GLU A 21 -5.90 -5.16 5.27
C GLU A 21 -4.79 -4.25 4.74
N ARG A 22 -3.90 -4.75 3.87
CA ARG A 22 -2.84 -3.92 3.27
C ARG A 22 -3.23 -3.37 1.91
N LEU A 23 -2.80 -2.13 1.67
CA LEU A 23 -2.88 -1.45 0.39
C LEU A 23 -1.47 -1.23 -0.16
N ILE A 24 -1.24 -1.67 -1.38
CA ILE A 24 -0.06 -1.32 -2.17
C ILE A 24 -0.43 -0.13 -3.06
N VAL A 25 0.31 0.97 -2.90
CA VAL A 25 0.19 2.18 -3.72
C VAL A 25 1.46 2.33 -4.55
N SER A 26 1.33 2.26 -5.88
CA SER A 26 2.43 2.43 -6.83
C SER A 26 2.28 3.75 -7.58
N VAL A 27 3.33 4.56 -7.61
CA VAL A 27 3.39 5.88 -8.23
C VAL A 27 4.45 5.89 -9.33
N PHE A 28 4.11 6.42 -10.50
CA PHE A 28 5.03 6.53 -11.64
C PHE A 28 4.90 7.91 -12.30
N GLY A 29 6.02 8.58 -12.56
CA GLY A 29 5.98 9.89 -13.22
C GLY A 29 7.33 10.59 -13.34
N VAL A 30 7.29 11.87 -13.67
CA VAL A 30 8.46 12.76 -13.57
C VAL A 30 8.55 13.22 -12.12
N ASP A 31 9.73 13.12 -11.52
CA ASP A 31 9.92 13.55 -10.14
C ASP A 31 9.71 15.06 -9.98
N HIS A 32 8.98 15.46 -8.95
CA HIS A 32 8.87 16.84 -8.51
C HIS A 32 8.35 16.93 -7.07
N PRO A 33 8.59 18.06 -6.39
CA PRO A 33 8.04 18.29 -5.04
C PRO A 33 6.52 18.14 -5.00
N GLY A 34 6.02 17.50 -3.95
CA GLY A 34 4.58 17.34 -3.68
C GLY A 34 4.02 15.94 -3.93
N ILE A 35 4.72 15.06 -4.65
CA ILE A 35 4.25 13.69 -4.91
C ILE A 35 4.05 12.92 -3.60
N VAL A 36 5.10 12.83 -2.77
CA VAL A 36 5.03 12.12 -1.48
C VAL A 36 3.99 12.75 -0.57
N ALA A 37 3.98 14.09 -0.48
CA ALA A 37 3.05 14.83 0.36
C ALA A 37 1.58 14.56 -0.02
N GLY A 38 1.26 14.60 -1.31
CA GLY A 38 -0.10 14.34 -1.79
C GLY A 38 -0.55 12.90 -1.54
N VAL A 39 0.36 11.93 -1.73
CA VAL A 39 0.05 10.52 -1.46
C VAL A 39 -0.13 10.28 0.04
N SER A 40 0.76 10.80 0.88
CA SER A 40 0.65 10.67 2.34
C SER A 40 -0.59 11.37 2.89
N GLN A 41 -0.99 12.50 2.30
CA GLN A 41 -2.19 13.22 2.71
C GLN A 41 -3.45 12.40 2.44
N VAL A 42 -3.56 11.77 1.26
CA VAL A 42 -4.69 10.89 0.95
C VAL A 42 -4.78 9.73 1.95
N LEU A 43 -3.64 9.10 2.26
CA LEU A 43 -3.59 8.01 3.26
C LEU A 43 -4.01 8.50 4.66
N ALA A 44 -3.45 9.62 5.11
CA ALA A 44 -3.72 10.16 6.44
C ALA A 44 -5.19 10.56 6.61
N GLU A 45 -5.78 11.23 5.62
CA GLU A 45 -7.20 11.61 5.64
C GLU A 45 -8.12 10.40 5.67
N ALA A 46 -7.74 9.34 4.95
CA ALA A 46 -8.45 8.07 4.94
C ALA A 46 -8.23 7.22 6.19
N GLY A 47 -7.37 7.63 7.14
CA GLY A 47 -7.07 6.87 8.36
C GLY A 47 -6.14 5.67 8.14
N CYS A 48 -5.41 5.63 7.02
CA CYS A 48 -4.43 4.58 6.73
C CYS A 48 -3.07 4.95 7.32
N SER A 49 -2.31 3.94 7.77
CA SER A 49 -0.94 4.12 8.26
C SER A 49 0.08 3.60 7.26
N ILE A 50 1.19 4.30 7.04
CA ILE A 50 2.26 3.80 6.16
C ILE A 50 3.08 2.78 6.94
N ILE A 51 3.16 1.55 6.42
CA ILE A 51 4.00 0.47 6.95
C ILE A 51 5.40 0.57 6.36
N ASP A 52 5.47 0.74 5.03
CA ASP A 52 6.74 0.81 4.31
C ASP A 52 6.62 1.72 3.09
N ILE A 53 7.74 2.34 2.71
CA ILE A 53 7.86 3.22 1.56
C ILE A 53 9.21 3.02 0.90
N ASN A 54 9.20 2.76 -0.40
CA ASN A 54 10.39 2.64 -1.21
C ASN A 54 10.24 3.47 -2.48
N GLN A 55 11.31 4.15 -2.88
CA GLN A 55 11.34 4.98 -4.07
C GLN A 55 12.63 4.73 -4.84
N THR A 56 12.54 4.83 -6.16
CA THR A 56 13.68 4.64 -7.06
C THR A 56 13.48 5.40 -8.35
N VAL A 57 14.53 5.46 -9.15
CA VAL A 57 14.52 6.07 -10.48
C VAL A 57 14.70 4.98 -11.52
N VAL A 58 13.68 4.76 -12.36
CA VAL A 58 13.68 3.75 -13.43
C VAL A 58 13.77 4.46 -14.77
N HIS A 59 14.89 4.29 -15.48
CA HIS A 59 15.15 4.97 -16.77
C HIS A 59 14.89 6.49 -16.73
N GLY A 60 15.33 7.14 -15.65
CA GLY A 60 15.16 8.59 -15.46
C GLY A 60 13.73 9.02 -15.06
N LYS A 61 12.85 8.08 -14.72
CA LYS A 61 11.49 8.34 -14.23
C LYS A 61 11.36 7.96 -12.76
N PHE A 62 10.61 8.75 -12.01
CA PHE A 62 10.30 8.47 -10.62
C PHE A 62 9.36 7.27 -10.52
N ALA A 63 9.69 6.34 -9.63
CA ALA A 63 8.85 5.24 -9.23
C ALA A 63 8.85 5.12 -7.71
N MET A 64 7.67 4.98 -7.11
CA MET A 64 7.53 4.81 -5.67
C MET A 64 6.47 3.77 -5.36
N ILE A 65 6.73 2.95 -4.34
CA ILE A 65 5.82 1.96 -3.82
C ILE A 65 5.64 2.24 -2.34
N ILE A 66 4.39 2.29 -1.89
CA ILE A 66 4.00 2.41 -0.49
C ILE A 66 3.15 1.21 -0.12
N ILE A 67 3.44 0.63 1.04
CA ILE A 67 2.58 -0.35 1.69
C ILE A 67 1.91 0.35 2.86
N ALA A 68 0.59 0.38 2.86
CA ALA A 68 -0.21 1.00 3.89
C ALA A 68 -1.12 0.00 4.59
N ASP A 69 -1.28 0.16 5.90
CA ASP A 69 -2.28 -0.52 6.72
C ASP A 69 -3.63 0.20 6.59
N MET A 70 -4.66 -0.57 6.24
CA MET A 70 -6.05 -0.13 6.13
C MET A 70 -6.92 -0.56 7.32
N SER A 71 -6.36 -1.17 8.38
CA SER A 71 -7.12 -1.57 9.58
C SER A 71 -7.91 -0.42 10.21
N GLY A 72 -7.37 0.80 10.13
CA GLY A 72 -8.02 2.06 10.57
C GLY A 72 -8.71 2.86 9.46
N ALA A 73 -8.85 2.30 8.25
CA ALA A 73 -9.35 3.05 7.11
C ALA A 73 -10.83 3.43 7.28
N ARG A 74 -11.13 4.69 7.00
CA ARG A 74 -12.49 5.25 7.00
C ARG A 74 -13.23 5.01 5.68
N GLU A 75 -12.50 4.55 4.67
CA GLU A 75 -12.97 4.42 3.30
C GLU A 75 -12.60 3.04 2.74
N SER A 76 -13.38 2.57 1.76
CA SER A 76 -13.07 1.32 1.07
C SER A 76 -11.84 1.44 0.17
N ALA A 77 -11.19 0.31 -0.14
CA ALA A 77 -10.09 0.26 -1.08
C ALA A 77 -10.47 0.81 -2.47
N THR A 78 -11.72 0.61 -2.90
CA THR A 78 -12.23 1.16 -4.16
C THR A 78 -12.30 2.70 -4.12
N ALA A 79 -12.80 3.28 -3.03
CA ALA A 79 -12.83 4.73 -2.86
C ALA A 79 -11.41 5.32 -2.83
N LEU A 80 -10.49 4.70 -2.09
CA LEU A 80 -9.09 5.08 -2.06
C LEU A 80 -8.44 5.03 -3.45
N LYS A 81 -8.71 3.99 -4.24
CA LYS A 81 -8.23 3.88 -5.62
C LYS A 81 -8.69 5.06 -6.48
N ASP A 82 -9.94 5.47 -6.35
CA ASP A 82 -10.47 6.64 -7.08
C ASP A 82 -9.83 7.95 -6.60
N ARG A 83 -9.64 8.12 -5.28
CA ARG A 83 -8.93 9.27 -4.70
C ARG A 83 -7.50 9.37 -5.22
N PHE A 84 -6.76 8.26 -5.23
CA PHE A 84 -5.40 8.21 -5.76
C PHE A 84 -5.33 8.51 -7.25
N ARG A 85 -6.27 8.01 -8.05
CA ARG A 85 -6.36 8.35 -9.48
C ARG A 85 -6.52 9.85 -9.68
N ASN A 86 -7.41 10.48 -8.92
CA ASN A 86 -7.67 11.92 -9.00
C ASN A 86 -6.44 12.74 -8.53
N ALA A 87 -5.84 12.37 -7.40
CA ALA A 87 -4.63 13.01 -6.89
C ALA A 87 -3.46 12.88 -7.89
N GLY A 88 -3.29 11.72 -8.50
CA GLY A 88 -2.29 11.50 -9.55
C GLY A 88 -2.50 12.43 -10.75
N GLY A 89 -3.75 12.58 -11.21
CA GLY A 89 -4.09 13.51 -12.28
C GLY A 89 -3.72 14.96 -11.97
N GLN A 90 -3.95 15.41 -10.73
CA GLN A 90 -3.58 16.76 -10.27
C GLN A 90 -2.07 16.94 -10.13
N LEU A 91 -1.36 15.88 -9.72
CA LEU A 91 0.09 15.87 -9.53
C LEU A 91 0.84 15.53 -10.83
N GLY A 92 0.18 15.26 -11.96
CA GLY A 92 0.88 14.87 -13.19
C GLY A 92 1.59 13.52 -13.12
N VAL A 93 1.21 12.64 -12.20
CA VAL A 93 1.75 11.29 -12.03
C VAL A 93 0.65 10.23 -12.15
N ARG A 94 1.04 8.98 -12.41
CA ARG A 94 0.10 7.86 -12.36
C ARG A 94 0.19 7.19 -11.01
N ILE A 95 -0.96 7.01 -10.36
CA ILE A 95 -1.04 6.31 -9.07
C ILE A 95 -1.99 5.12 -9.23
N TYR A 96 -1.50 3.94 -8.86
CA TYR A 96 -2.26 2.71 -8.78
C TYR A 96 -2.36 2.30 -7.31
N ALA A 97 -3.55 1.92 -6.85
CA ALA A 97 -3.76 1.41 -5.51
C ALA A 97 -4.54 0.09 -5.58
N GLN A 98 -4.03 -0.93 -4.91
CA GLN A 98 -4.60 -2.28 -4.89
C GLN A 98 -4.39 -2.92 -3.52
N ARG A 99 -5.31 -3.79 -3.10
CA ARG A 99 -5.11 -4.59 -1.88
C ARG A 99 -3.98 -5.60 -2.10
N GLU A 100 -3.19 -5.86 -1.06
CA GLU A 100 -2.04 -6.78 -1.13
C GLU A 100 -2.49 -8.22 -1.40
N ASP A 101 -3.64 -8.65 -0.89
CA ASP A 101 -4.20 -9.98 -1.13
C ASP A 101 -4.45 -10.28 -2.62
N ILE A 102 -4.87 -9.29 -3.40
CA ILE A 102 -5.01 -9.38 -4.87
C ILE A 102 -3.65 -9.59 -5.53
N PHE A 103 -2.60 -8.95 -5.03
CA PHE A 103 -1.24 -9.09 -5.57
C PHE A 103 -0.68 -10.49 -5.27
N ASN A 104 -0.85 -10.98 -4.05
CA ASN A 104 -0.40 -12.32 -3.65
C ASN A 104 -1.13 -13.44 -4.39
N ALA A 105 -2.40 -13.24 -4.73
CA ALA A 105 -3.18 -14.20 -5.53
C ALA A 105 -2.62 -14.41 -6.96
N MET A 106 -1.94 -13.42 -7.54
CA MET A 106 -1.35 -13.54 -8.89
C MET A 106 -0.10 -14.43 -8.95
N HIS A 107 0.60 -14.63 -7.84
CA HIS A 107 1.81 -15.47 -7.74
C HIS A 107 1.52 -16.90 -7.29
N ARG A 108 0.25 -17.29 -7.14
CA ARG A 108 -0.17 -18.62 -6.70
C ARG A 108 -0.56 -19.54 -7.87
N ILE A 109 0.20 -19.49 -8.97
CA ILE A 109 0.06 -20.38 -10.15
C ILE A 109 1.19 -21.40 -10.13
#